data_AF-A0A944ANP0-F1
#
_entry.id   AF-A0A944ANP0-F1
#
_cell.length_a   1.000
_cell.length_b   1.000
_cell.length_c   1.000
_cell.angle_alpha   90.00
_cell.angle_beta   90.00
_cell.angle_gamma   90.00
#
_symmetry.space_group_name_H-M   'P 1'
#
loop_
_entity.id
_entity.type
_entity.pdbx_description
1 polymer ?
#
loop_
_entity_poly.entity_id
_entity_poly.type
_entity_poly.pdbx_seq_one_letter_code
_entity_poly.pdbx_strand_id
1 'polypeptide(L)'
;MKTTRTILALAIALMSLALVIIGCGTAKSAVAGTMILSINPEIEIDYDSDGIVVGLEGNNDDGKAVIEGYSYEGKICHVVAGELVSKIYEMGYFANNIEEIRLDITQGSKLPSEQFVADVRNAIKSATEGYGFTKPVTTLNQGSGTESIITLDEAKAIAVAHANVTDPIFKDCELDDGIKYDIEFIAGDREYDYEIDAATGAVIEYSSEPVHTDPSQPAPEPAPENIITLDEAKAIAVAHANVTDPIFGECELELPENEYDIEFFADGREYDYEIDATTGAIKWYHSKPVYGNDDPAQPSPTPAPEGIITLDEAKAIAVAHANVTDPVFGHCELDIRENEYDIEFFANGREYDYEIHAVTGAILDYDSEPIDDDDHPVTPAPTPAPEGIITLDEAKAIAVAHANVTDPVFGDCEFDDDEGVYEIEFAANGIEYECEINALTGEIIRFESEVDD
;
A
#
# COMPACT_ATOMS: atom_id res chain seq x y z
N MET A 1 53.50 3.67 -35.62
CA MET A 1 52.91 2.46 -36.26
C MET A 1 53.13 1.27 -35.35
N LYS A 2 52.00 0.64 -34.93
CA LYS A 2 51.83 -0.76 -34.44
C LYS A 2 52.58 -1.15 -33.15
N THR A 3 51.90 -1.06 -31.99
CA THR A 3 51.20 -2.14 -31.25
C THR A 3 52.11 -3.22 -30.69
N THR A 4 52.06 -3.47 -29.37
CA THR A 4 51.66 -4.77 -28.79
C THR A 4 51.21 -4.57 -27.33
N ARG A 5 50.13 -5.29 -26.99
CA ARG A 5 49.40 -5.36 -25.72
C ARG A 5 50.23 -6.06 -24.61
N THR A 6 49.95 -5.76 -23.35
CA THR A 6 50.27 -6.68 -22.25
C THR A 6 49.11 -6.70 -21.26
N ILE A 7 48.68 -7.91 -20.97
CA ILE A 7 47.51 -8.35 -20.21
C ILE A 7 47.85 -8.26 -18.71
N LEU A 8 46.98 -7.66 -17.89
CA LEU A 8 47.02 -7.85 -16.44
C LEU A 8 45.95 -8.86 -16.05
N ALA A 9 46.38 -9.85 -15.26
CA ALA A 9 45.67 -11.06 -14.94
C ALA A 9 44.67 -10.89 -13.79
N LEU A 10 43.58 -11.65 -13.90
CA LEU A 10 42.61 -12.01 -12.87
C LEU A 10 43.28 -12.36 -11.52
N ALA A 11 42.80 -11.76 -10.43
CA ALA A 11 42.99 -12.27 -9.08
C ALA A 11 41.67 -12.93 -8.64
N ILE A 12 41.66 -14.26 -8.60
CA ILE A 12 40.58 -15.07 -8.02
C ILE A 12 40.85 -15.14 -6.52
N ALA A 13 39.99 -14.52 -5.71
CA ALA A 13 39.99 -14.71 -4.26
C ALA A 13 39.01 -15.85 -3.91
N LEU A 14 39.58 -17.01 -3.58
CA LEU A 14 38.89 -18.14 -2.95
C LEU A 14 39.12 -18.04 -1.43
N MET A 15 38.07 -17.81 -0.64
CA MET A 15 38.02 -18.09 0.80
C MET A 15 36.65 -18.73 1.08
N SER A 16 36.58 -20.05 1.14
CA SER A 16 36.76 -20.91 2.33
C SER A 16 35.55 -20.94 3.26
N LEU A 17 34.66 -21.88 2.95
CA LEU A 17 33.68 -22.50 3.83
C LEU A 17 34.36 -22.97 5.13
N ALA A 18 34.06 -22.29 6.23
CA ALA A 18 34.03 -22.89 7.57
C ALA A 18 33.33 -21.94 8.55
N LEU A 19 32.14 -22.31 9.01
CA LEU A 19 31.71 -21.95 10.36
C LEU A 19 30.93 -23.11 10.98
N VAL A 20 31.51 -23.69 12.02
CA VAL A 20 30.79 -24.46 13.05
C VAL A 20 30.95 -23.64 14.32
N ILE A 21 29.84 -23.27 14.96
CA ILE A 21 29.53 -23.49 16.40
C ILE A 21 28.25 -22.72 16.81
N ILE A 22 27.21 -23.50 17.12
CA ILE A 22 26.34 -23.49 18.32
C ILE A 22 25.62 -22.18 18.74
N GLY A 23 24.27 -22.21 18.69
CA GLY A 23 23.45 -21.68 19.79
C GLY A 23 22.15 -20.96 19.44
N CYS A 24 21.02 -21.58 19.82
CA CYS A 24 19.62 -21.10 19.86
C CYS A 24 18.93 -20.80 18.52
N GLY A 25 17.97 -21.66 18.17
CA GLY A 25 17.24 -21.62 16.92
C GLY A 25 16.11 -20.60 16.92
N THR A 26 16.25 -19.61 16.04
CA THR A 26 15.17 -19.15 15.18
C THR A 26 15.38 -19.81 13.81
N ALA A 27 14.32 -20.25 13.14
CA ALA A 27 14.44 -20.83 11.81
C ALA A 27 14.92 -19.73 10.86
N LYS A 28 16.21 -19.75 10.49
CA LYS A 28 16.75 -18.84 9.48
C LYS A 28 16.03 -19.15 8.16
N SER A 29 15.28 -18.17 7.62
CA SER A 29 14.65 -18.31 6.31
C SER A 29 15.70 -18.72 5.26
N ALA A 30 15.31 -19.58 4.33
CA ALA A 30 16.26 -20.24 3.45
C ALA A 30 16.77 -19.26 2.38
N VAL A 31 18.08 -19.01 2.36
CA VAL A 31 18.70 -18.15 1.34
C VAL A 31 18.49 -18.76 -0.05
N ALA A 32 17.77 -18.04 -0.92
CA ALA A 32 17.55 -18.41 -2.32
C ALA A 32 18.62 -17.80 -3.24
N GLY A 33 19.18 -16.65 -2.87
CA GLY A 33 20.26 -16.00 -3.61
C GLY A 33 20.98 -14.90 -2.84
N THR A 34 22.05 -14.40 -3.45
CA THR A 34 22.93 -13.38 -2.87
C THR A 34 23.29 -12.34 -3.94
N MET A 35 23.19 -11.07 -3.58
CA MET A 35 23.55 -9.90 -4.39
C MET A 35 24.66 -9.10 -3.71
N ILE A 36 25.58 -8.53 -4.48
CA ILE A 36 26.64 -7.65 -4.00
C ILE A 36 26.45 -6.25 -4.58
N LEU A 37 26.28 -5.26 -3.71
CA LEU A 37 26.25 -3.84 -4.03
C LEU A 37 27.65 -3.24 -3.85
N SER A 38 28.26 -2.78 -4.94
CA SER A 38 29.60 -2.20 -4.94
C SER A 38 29.60 -0.73 -5.37
N ILE A 39 29.81 0.15 -4.39
CA ILE A 39 29.87 1.60 -4.53
C ILE A 39 31.21 2.14 -3.96
N ASN A 40 31.95 1.28 -3.25
CA ASN A 40 33.01 1.62 -2.30
C ASN A 40 32.45 2.57 -1.23
N PRO A 41 31.41 2.10 -0.51
CA PRO A 41 31.37 0.84 0.25
C PRO A 41 30.90 -0.42 -0.52
N GLU A 42 31.21 -1.63 -0.02
CA GLU A 42 30.80 -2.92 -0.63
C GLU A 42 29.98 -3.77 0.36
N ILE A 43 28.77 -4.17 -0.04
CA ILE A 43 27.79 -4.82 0.83
C ILE A 43 27.16 -6.01 0.11
N GLU A 44 27.08 -7.15 0.79
CA GLU A 44 26.40 -8.38 0.38
C GLU A 44 24.99 -8.41 0.98
N ILE A 45 24.02 -8.83 0.16
CA ILE A 45 22.59 -8.91 0.46
C ILE A 45 22.12 -10.33 0.15
N ASP A 46 21.84 -11.11 1.19
CA ASP A 46 21.22 -12.43 1.08
C ASP A 46 19.70 -12.28 1.09
N TYR A 47 19.03 -12.97 0.17
CA TYR A 47 17.57 -12.93 0.03
C TYR A 47 16.97 -14.34 -0.14
N ASP A 48 15.71 -14.52 0.26
CA ASP A 48 14.96 -15.77 0.10
C ASP A 48 14.17 -15.85 -1.21
N SER A 49 13.31 -16.86 -1.38
CA SER A 49 12.60 -17.13 -2.64
C SER A 49 11.65 -16.02 -3.06
N ASP A 50 11.21 -15.20 -2.12
CA ASP A 50 10.25 -14.11 -2.32
C ASP A 50 10.96 -12.76 -2.39
N GLY A 51 12.30 -12.77 -2.32
CA GLY A 51 13.13 -11.57 -2.42
C GLY A 51 13.26 -10.78 -1.12
N ILE A 52 12.85 -11.37 0.00
CA ILE A 52 13.01 -10.78 1.33
C ILE A 52 14.46 -10.94 1.79
N VAL A 53 15.04 -9.88 2.32
CA VAL A 53 16.41 -9.86 2.82
C VAL A 53 16.51 -10.63 4.13
N VAL A 54 17.33 -11.67 4.11
CA VAL A 54 17.57 -12.59 5.23
C VAL A 54 18.99 -12.46 5.79
N GLY A 55 19.84 -11.64 5.18
CA GLY A 55 21.19 -11.32 5.66
C GLY A 55 21.83 -10.13 4.97
N LEU A 56 22.65 -9.39 5.72
CA LEU A 56 23.54 -8.35 5.22
C LEU A 56 24.96 -8.55 5.75
N GLU A 57 25.95 -8.45 4.86
CA GLU A 57 27.38 -8.48 5.24
C GLU A 57 28.15 -7.36 4.56
N GLY A 58 28.96 -6.61 5.33
CA GLY A 58 29.86 -5.61 4.79
C GLY A 58 31.16 -6.26 4.31
N ASN A 59 31.38 -6.32 3.00
CA ASN A 59 32.54 -6.96 2.39
C ASN A 59 33.82 -6.12 2.46
N ASN A 60 33.70 -4.83 2.85
CA ASN A 60 34.82 -3.98 3.26
C ASN A 60 34.50 -3.19 4.54
N ASP A 61 35.51 -2.51 5.11
CA ASP A 61 35.36 -1.77 6.37
C ASP A 61 34.30 -0.66 6.27
N ASP A 62 34.21 -0.01 5.11
CA ASP A 62 33.18 1.00 4.85
C ASP A 62 31.78 0.38 4.76
N GLY A 63 31.65 -0.81 4.16
CA GLY A 63 30.38 -1.53 4.04
C GLY A 63 29.86 -1.96 5.40
N LYS A 64 30.76 -2.40 6.28
CA LYS A 64 30.44 -2.71 7.68
C LYS A 64 29.94 -1.48 8.43
N ALA A 65 30.56 -0.33 8.20
CA ALA A 65 30.13 0.94 8.81
C ALA A 65 28.74 1.37 8.31
N VAL A 66 28.43 1.15 7.03
CA VAL A 66 27.10 1.46 6.47
C VAL A 66 26.01 0.59 7.09
N ILE A 67 26.23 -0.72 7.21
CA ILE A 67 25.19 -1.63 7.74
C ILE A 67 25.12 -1.64 9.28
N GLU A 68 26.02 -0.95 9.98
CA GLU A 68 25.99 -0.88 11.44
C GLU A 68 24.66 -0.26 11.93
N GLY A 69 23.93 -1.03 12.75
CA GLY A 69 22.63 -0.64 13.30
C GLY A 69 21.48 -0.58 12.28
N TYR A 70 21.67 -1.08 11.06
CA TYR A 70 20.62 -1.13 10.04
C TYR A 70 19.70 -2.34 10.25
N SER A 71 18.39 -2.11 10.28
CA SER A 71 17.37 -3.16 10.42
C SER A 71 16.88 -3.60 9.04
N TYR A 72 17.19 -4.84 8.65
CA TYR A 72 16.87 -5.40 7.33
C TYR A 72 15.81 -6.52 7.36
N GLU A 73 15.49 -7.06 8.53
CA GLU A 73 14.61 -8.22 8.66
C GLU A 73 13.21 -7.90 8.11
N GLY A 74 12.68 -8.75 7.23
CA GLY A 74 11.36 -8.60 6.61
C GLY A 74 11.30 -7.63 5.42
N LYS A 75 12.41 -6.95 5.07
CA LYS A 75 12.43 -5.98 3.96
C LYS A 75 12.74 -6.65 2.62
N ILE A 76 12.11 -6.20 1.54
CA ILE A 76 12.39 -6.68 0.17
C ILE A 76 13.74 -6.12 -0.33
N CYS A 77 14.48 -6.92 -1.09
CA CYS A 77 15.85 -6.62 -1.54
C CYS A 77 16.03 -5.26 -2.22
N HIS A 78 15.10 -4.85 -3.10
CA HIS A 78 15.18 -3.56 -3.80
C HIS A 78 15.08 -2.35 -2.85
N VAL A 79 14.19 -2.39 -1.85
CA VAL A 79 14.08 -1.38 -0.79
C VAL A 79 15.39 -1.28 -0.03
N VAL A 80 15.91 -2.43 0.42
CA VAL A 80 17.18 -2.47 1.15
C VAL A 80 18.33 -1.91 0.32
N ALA A 81 18.42 -2.26 -0.96
CA ALA A 81 19.47 -1.75 -1.84
C ALA A 81 19.39 -0.22 -2.03
N GLY A 82 18.19 0.35 -2.21
CA GLY A 82 17.97 1.80 -2.30
C GLY A 82 18.30 2.54 -1.01
N GLU A 83 17.86 2.02 0.15
CA GLU A 83 18.18 2.58 1.47
C GLU A 83 19.69 2.58 1.74
N LEU A 84 20.37 1.48 1.41
CA LEU A 84 21.83 1.38 1.55
C LEU A 84 22.55 2.41 0.69
N VAL A 85 22.09 2.66 -0.55
CA VAL A 85 22.64 3.71 -1.41
C VAL A 85 22.47 5.10 -0.81
N SER A 86 21.28 5.40 -0.28
CA SER A 86 21.01 6.67 0.39
C SER A 86 21.91 6.85 1.61
N LYS A 87 22.05 5.81 2.43
CA LYS A 87 22.95 5.84 3.59
C LYS A 87 24.42 6.01 3.20
N ILE A 88 24.86 5.36 2.13
CA ILE A 88 26.21 5.53 1.56
C ILE A 88 26.43 6.99 1.14
N TYR A 89 25.43 7.63 0.53
CA TYR A 89 25.49 9.04 0.19
C TYR A 89 25.58 9.95 1.42
N GLU A 90 24.70 9.77 2.40
CA GLU A 90 24.66 10.56 3.65
C GLU A 90 25.96 10.47 4.45
N MET A 91 26.60 9.30 4.45
CA MET A 91 27.90 9.08 5.07
C MET A 91 29.07 9.70 4.27
N GLY A 92 28.80 10.31 3.12
CA GLY A 92 29.76 11.10 2.35
C GLY A 92 30.62 10.29 1.38
N TYR A 93 30.32 9.01 1.14
CA TYR A 93 31.15 8.15 0.29
C TYR A 93 31.10 8.53 -1.20
N PHE A 94 30.05 9.21 -1.64
CA PHE A 94 29.90 9.70 -3.01
C PHE A 94 30.89 10.82 -3.39
N ALA A 95 31.49 11.49 -2.41
CA ALA A 95 32.50 12.52 -2.65
C ALA A 95 33.81 11.96 -3.27
N ASN A 96 33.97 10.64 -3.34
CA ASN A 96 35.21 9.95 -3.74
C ASN A 96 35.37 9.68 -5.25
N ASN A 97 34.66 10.41 -6.13
CA ASN A 97 34.66 10.17 -7.60
C ASN A 97 34.26 8.73 -7.98
N ILE A 98 33.07 8.31 -7.55
CA ILE A 98 32.49 7.03 -7.97
C ILE A 98 32.18 7.10 -9.47
N GLU A 99 32.70 6.15 -10.25
CA GLU A 99 32.51 6.10 -11.71
C GLU A 99 31.20 5.39 -12.10
N GLU A 100 30.73 4.45 -11.30
CA GLU A 100 29.49 3.68 -11.46
C GLU A 100 29.10 2.98 -10.14
N ILE A 101 27.82 2.60 -10.00
CA ILE A 101 27.36 1.67 -8.96
C ILE A 101 27.29 0.29 -9.59
N ARG A 102 27.87 -0.75 -8.96
CA ARG A 102 27.77 -2.12 -9.47
C ARG A 102 26.88 -3.00 -8.62
N LEU A 103 26.18 -3.89 -9.29
CA LEU A 103 25.30 -4.91 -8.72
C LEU A 103 25.70 -6.28 -9.28
N ASP A 104 26.26 -7.15 -8.44
CA ASP A 104 26.68 -8.48 -8.85
C ASP A 104 25.77 -9.55 -8.24
N ILE A 105 25.19 -10.42 -9.06
CA ILE A 105 24.47 -11.60 -8.56
C ILE A 105 25.45 -12.75 -8.42
N THR A 106 25.53 -13.33 -7.21
CA THR A 106 26.43 -14.46 -6.95
C THR A 106 25.98 -15.70 -7.73
N GLN A 107 26.93 -16.44 -8.29
CA GLN A 107 26.65 -17.65 -9.05
C GLN A 107 25.89 -18.69 -8.21
N GLY A 108 24.74 -19.14 -8.71
CA GLY A 108 23.89 -20.12 -8.03
C GLY A 108 22.69 -19.52 -7.30
N SER A 109 22.62 -18.18 -7.24
CA SER A 109 21.44 -17.46 -6.76
C SER A 109 20.25 -17.71 -7.68
N LYS A 110 19.09 -17.98 -7.08
CA LYS A 110 17.80 -17.97 -7.77
C LYS A 110 17.24 -16.55 -7.71
N LEU A 111 16.57 -16.11 -8.76
CA LEU A 111 15.86 -14.84 -8.74
C LEU A 111 14.41 -15.11 -8.28
N PRO A 112 13.86 -14.30 -7.36
CA PRO A 112 12.46 -14.41 -6.92
C PRO A 112 11.46 -14.23 -8.06
N SER A 113 11.71 -13.22 -8.90
CA SER A 113 10.95 -12.92 -10.11
C SER A 113 11.91 -12.51 -11.23
N GLU A 114 11.40 -12.45 -12.46
CA GLU A 114 12.17 -11.96 -13.60
C GLU A 114 12.50 -10.46 -13.47
N GLN A 115 11.66 -9.72 -12.73
CA GLN A 115 11.78 -8.29 -12.50
C GLN A 115 12.71 -7.92 -11.33
N PHE A 116 12.99 -8.86 -10.43
CA PHE A 116 13.74 -8.63 -9.19
C PHE A 116 15.02 -7.79 -9.34
N VAL A 117 15.85 -8.08 -10.34
CA VAL A 117 17.11 -7.32 -10.55
C VAL A 117 16.84 -5.93 -11.12
N ALA A 118 15.81 -5.78 -11.95
CA ALA A 118 15.38 -4.49 -12.47
C ALA A 118 14.81 -3.61 -11.35
N ASP A 119 14.01 -4.19 -10.44
CA ASP A 119 13.47 -3.49 -9.28
C ASP A 119 14.58 -2.97 -8.38
N VAL A 120 15.58 -3.80 -8.08
CA VAL A 120 16.74 -3.39 -7.29
C VAL A 120 17.53 -2.28 -8.01
N ARG A 121 17.74 -2.40 -9.33
CA ARG A 121 18.42 -1.36 -10.12
C ARG A 121 17.65 -0.04 -10.11
N ASN A 122 16.32 -0.10 -10.27
CA ASN A 122 15.45 1.07 -10.30
C ASN A 122 15.41 1.77 -8.94
N ALA A 123 15.27 1.00 -7.85
CA ALA A 123 15.35 1.54 -6.49
C ALA A 123 16.67 2.28 -6.23
N ILE A 124 17.79 1.73 -6.70
CA ILE A 124 19.09 2.38 -6.60
C ILE A 124 19.16 3.64 -7.47
N LYS A 125 18.63 3.59 -8.70
CA LYS A 125 18.59 4.75 -9.60
C LYS A 125 17.77 5.89 -8.97
N SER A 126 16.55 5.60 -8.52
CA SER A 126 15.69 6.55 -7.82
C SER A 126 16.39 7.16 -6.59
N ALA A 127 17.03 6.32 -5.77
CA ALA A 127 17.80 6.79 -4.61
C ALA A 127 18.92 7.76 -5.02
N THR A 128 19.57 7.56 -6.17
CA THR A 128 20.65 8.45 -6.64
C THR A 128 20.20 9.76 -7.29
N GLU A 129 18.97 9.82 -7.85
CA GLU A 129 18.46 11.00 -8.56
C GLU A 129 18.27 12.19 -7.63
N GLY A 130 17.78 11.96 -6.40
CA GLY A 130 17.63 12.99 -5.37
C GLY A 130 18.93 13.70 -4.96
N TYR A 131 20.07 13.09 -5.29
CA TYR A 131 21.40 13.57 -4.92
C TYR A 131 22.22 14.11 -6.10
N GLY A 132 21.64 14.17 -7.30
CA GLY A 132 22.29 14.67 -8.51
C GLY A 132 23.41 13.75 -9.03
N PHE A 133 23.38 12.47 -8.67
CA PHE A 133 24.32 11.47 -9.19
C PHE A 133 23.81 10.93 -10.53
N THR A 134 24.58 11.15 -11.60
CA THR A 134 24.16 10.84 -12.99
C THR A 134 24.98 9.72 -13.64
N LYS A 135 25.65 8.90 -12.83
CA LYS A 135 26.51 7.81 -13.32
C LYS A 135 25.71 6.50 -13.41
N PRO A 136 26.09 5.58 -14.31
CA PRO A 136 25.30 4.37 -14.53
C PRO A 136 25.32 3.43 -13.32
N VAL A 137 24.24 2.66 -13.19
CA VAL A 137 24.12 1.48 -12.33
C VAL A 137 24.28 0.24 -13.21
N THR A 138 25.37 -0.51 -13.04
CA THR A 138 25.76 -1.64 -13.89
C THR A 138 25.54 -2.96 -13.17
N THR A 139 24.84 -3.92 -13.78
CA THR A 139 24.65 -5.27 -13.23
C THR A 139 25.58 -6.30 -13.89
N LEU A 140 26.32 -7.14 -13.14
CA LEU A 140 27.19 -8.20 -13.69
C LEU A 140 26.80 -9.62 -13.24
N ASN A 141 27.19 -10.61 -14.06
CA ASN A 141 26.97 -12.05 -13.86
C ASN A 141 25.50 -12.51 -13.71
N GLN A 142 24.67 -12.06 -14.65
CA GLN A 142 23.43 -12.73 -15.03
C GLN A 142 23.78 -14.10 -15.64
N GLY A 143 23.57 -15.17 -14.88
CA GLY A 143 23.56 -16.53 -15.41
C GLY A 143 22.39 -16.71 -16.36
N SER A 144 22.59 -16.33 -17.63
CA SER A 144 21.71 -16.54 -18.77
C SER A 144 20.46 -15.64 -18.87
N GLY A 145 20.69 -14.36 -19.21
CA GLY A 145 19.94 -13.64 -20.24
C GLY A 145 18.62 -12.96 -19.85
N THR A 146 18.68 -11.69 -19.48
CA THR A 146 17.67 -10.68 -19.85
C THR A 146 18.39 -9.35 -20.13
N GLU A 147 18.11 -8.79 -21.30
CA GLU A 147 18.57 -7.48 -21.74
C GLU A 147 17.86 -6.39 -20.93
N SER A 148 18.42 -5.18 -20.85
CA SER A 148 17.75 -4.03 -20.26
C SER A 148 16.40 -3.79 -20.94
N ILE A 149 15.28 -3.93 -20.22
CA ILE A 149 13.96 -3.56 -20.75
C ILE A 149 13.77 -2.03 -20.77
N ILE A 150 13.03 -1.54 -21.76
CA ILE A 150 12.59 -0.15 -21.87
C ILE A 150 11.57 0.17 -20.78
N THR A 151 11.27 1.44 -20.50
CA THR A 151 10.23 1.82 -19.54
C THR A 151 8.83 1.84 -20.16
N LEU A 152 7.79 1.83 -19.32
CA LEU A 152 6.39 1.98 -19.78
C LEU A 152 6.19 3.29 -20.57
N ASP A 153 6.80 4.40 -20.13
CA ASP A 153 6.75 5.68 -20.87
C ASP A 153 7.44 5.60 -22.24
N GLU A 154 8.54 4.85 -22.33
CA GLU A 154 9.20 4.60 -23.61
C GLU A 154 8.31 3.74 -24.53
N ALA A 155 7.63 2.72 -24.00
CA ALA A 155 6.68 1.89 -24.73
C ALA A 155 5.46 2.70 -25.21
N LYS A 156 4.83 3.49 -24.33
CA LYS A 156 3.77 4.46 -24.67
C LYS A 156 4.22 5.38 -25.82
N ALA A 157 5.43 5.95 -25.72
CA ALA A 157 5.97 6.82 -26.77
C ALA A 157 6.20 6.09 -28.10
N ILE A 158 6.64 4.82 -28.07
CA ILE A 158 6.79 3.97 -29.26
C ILE A 158 5.43 3.70 -29.90
N ALA A 159 4.42 3.32 -29.13
CA ALA A 159 3.07 3.04 -29.62
C ALA A 159 2.46 4.27 -30.33
N VAL A 160 2.53 5.44 -29.69
CA VAL A 160 2.04 6.72 -30.23
C VAL A 160 2.79 7.12 -31.50
N ALA A 161 4.12 7.00 -31.49
CA ALA A 161 4.95 7.32 -32.66
C ALA A 161 4.67 6.35 -33.83
N HIS A 162 4.45 5.07 -33.56
CA HIS A 162 4.11 4.07 -34.56
C HIS A 162 2.71 4.31 -35.16
N ALA A 163 1.72 4.62 -34.31
CA ALA A 163 0.37 4.98 -34.73
C ALA A 163 0.31 6.31 -35.50
N ASN A 164 1.32 7.18 -35.33
CA ASN A 164 1.39 8.51 -35.92
C ASN A 164 0.15 9.35 -35.58
N VAL A 165 -0.21 9.33 -34.29
CA VAL A 165 -1.33 10.08 -33.73
C VAL A 165 -0.81 11.20 -32.81
N THR A 166 -1.71 12.09 -32.43
CA THR A 166 -1.47 13.11 -31.40
C THR A 166 -2.57 13.00 -30.36
N ASP A 167 -2.26 13.47 -29.15
CA ASP A 167 -3.21 13.56 -28.04
C ASP A 167 -3.88 12.21 -27.71
N PRO A 168 -3.08 11.14 -27.44
CA PRO A 168 -3.63 9.83 -27.07
C PRO A 168 -4.31 9.90 -25.69
N ILE A 169 -5.40 9.16 -25.55
CA ILE A 169 -6.03 8.85 -24.27
C ILE A 169 -5.69 7.39 -23.97
N PHE A 170 -4.75 7.16 -23.05
CA PHE A 170 -4.40 5.80 -22.63
C PHE A 170 -5.54 5.22 -21.80
N LYS A 171 -5.97 4.01 -22.18
CA LYS A 171 -7.00 3.24 -21.48
C LYS A 171 -6.33 2.33 -20.46
N ASP A 172 -5.57 1.37 -20.97
CA ASP A 172 -4.81 0.40 -20.18
C ASP A 172 -3.35 0.39 -20.65
N CYS A 173 -2.42 0.26 -19.70
CA CYS A 173 -0.98 0.33 -19.92
C CYS A 173 -0.24 -0.45 -18.84
N GLU A 174 0.14 -1.68 -19.14
CA GLU A 174 0.80 -2.57 -18.19
C GLU A 174 2.00 -3.34 -18.78
N LEU A 175 2.82 -3.89 -17.89
CA LEU A 175 3.91 -4.80 -18.23
C LEU A 175 3.40 -6.24 -18.04
N ASP A 176 3.03 -6.89 -19.13
CA ASP A 176 2.55 -8.27 -19.11
C ASP A 176 3.74 -9.26 -19.08
N ASP A 177 3.67 -10.20 -18.14
CA ASP A 177 4.64 -11.27 -17.88
C ASP A 177 6.12 -10.80 -17.75
N GLY A 178 6.37 -9.51 -17.54
CA GLY A 178 7.72 -8.94 -17.47
C GLY A 178 8.47 -8.85 -18.80
N ILE A 179 7.84 -9.23 -19.92
CA ILE A 179 8.51 -9.40 -21.22
C ILE A 179 7.91 -8.54 -22.34
N LYS A 180 6.67 -8.08 -22.19
CA LYS A 180 6.02 -7.19 -23.15
C LYS A 180 5.19 -6.14 -22.43
N TYR A 181 5.00 -5.02 -23.10
CA TYR A 181 4.07 -3.97 -22.70
C TYR A 181 2.80 -4.09 -23.51
N ASP A 182 1.68 -4.17 -22.83
CA ASP A 182 0.35 -4.11 -23.43
C ASP A 182 -0.13 -2.67 -23.25
N ILE A 183 -0.37 -1.99 -24.38
CA ILE A 183 -0.66 -0.56 -24.45
C ILE A 183 -1.93 -0.35 -25.26
N GLU A 184 -2.98 0.09 -24.58
CA GLU A 184 -4.26 0.45 -25.18
C GLU A 184 -4.49 1.97 -25.08
N PHE A 185 -4.86 2.59 -26.20
CA PHE A 185 -5.23 4.00 -26.21
C PHE A 185 -6.22 4.36 -27.32
N ILE A 186 -6.98 5.43 -27.08
CA ILE A 186 -7.84 6.06 -28.07
C ILE A 186 -7.12 7.28 -28.65
N ALA A 187 -7.20 7.42 -29.97
CA ALA A 187 -6.84 8.67 -30.65
C ALA A 187 -7.79 8.94 -31.82
N GLY A 188 -8.54 10.04 -31.73
CA GLY A 188 -9.59 10.37 -32.69
C GLY A 188 -10.80 9.46 -32.56
N ASP A 189 -11.17 8.76 -33.64
CA ASP A 189 -12.30 7.81 -33.69
C ASP A 189 -11.85 6.35 -33.65
N ARG A 190 -10.62 6.09 -33.19
CA ARG A 190 -9.99 4.78 -33.20
C ARG A 190 -9.38 4.43 -31.86
N GLU A 191 -9.52 3.16 -31.54
CA GLU A 191 -8.83 2.46 -30.47
C GLU A 191 -7.63 1.72 -31.05
N TYR A 192 -6.56 1.65 -30.27
CA TYR A 192 -5.27 1.11 -30.66
C TYR A 192 -4.77 0.19 -29.56
N ASP A 193 -4.50 -1.06 -29.92
CA ASP A 193 -3.90 -2.05 -29.02
C ASP A 193 -2.51 -2.38 -29.54
N TYR A 194 -1.52 -2.37 -28.65
CA TYR A 194 -0.14 -2.65 -28.96
C TYR A 194 0.43 -3.65 -27.96
N GLU A 195 1.13 -4.65 -28.47
CA GLU A 195 2.11 -5.41 -27.68
C GLU A 195 3.51 -4.95 -28.09
N ILE A 196 4.32 -4.51 -27.12
CA ILE A 196 5.68 -4.00 -27.36
C ILE A 196 6.67 -4.84 -26.57
N ASP A 197 7.65 -5.41 -27.24
CA ASP A 197 8.74 -6.18 -26.62
C ASP A 197 9.47 -5.31 -25.60
N ALA A 198 9.41 -5.68 -24.33
CA ALA A 198 9.95 -4.87 -23.25
C ALA A 198 11.49 -4.76 -23.37
N ALA A 199 12.18 -5.79 -23.85
CA ALA A 199 13.65 -5.77 -23.99
C ALA A 199 14.15 -4.81 -25.08
N THR A 200 13.40 -4.66 -26.16
CA THR A 200 13.89 -4.02 -27.39
C THR A 200 13.10 -2.80 -27.82
N GLY A 201 11.89 -2.61 -27.29
CA GLY A 201 10.92 -1.64 -27.78
C GLY A 201 10.40 -1.95 -29.19
N ALA A 202 10.54 -3.19 -29.65
CA ALA A 202 9.98 -3.60 -30.92
C ALA A 202 8.46 -3.80 -30.78
N VAL A 203 7.68 -3.22 -31.68
CA VAL A 203 6.24 -3.54 -31.78
C VAL A 203 6.11 -5.00 -32.22
N ILE A 204 5.58 -5.84 -31.33
CA ILE A 204 5.31 -7.27 -31.55
C ILE A 204 4.00 -7.41 -32.33
N GLU A 205 2.94 -6.84 -31.77
CA GLU A 205 1.60 -6.86 -32.31
C GLU A 205 1.02 -5.45 -32.26
N TYR A 206 0.18 -5.15 -33.25
CA TYR A 206 -0.65 -3.96 -33.19
C TYR A 206 -1.98 -4.19 -33.89
N SER A 207 -2.98 -3.57 -33.31
CA SER A 207 -4.37 -3.60 -33.72
C SER A 207 -4.89 -2.16 -33.74
N SER A 208 -5.89 -1.88 -34.58
CA SER A 208 -6.69 -0.69 -34.37
C SER A 208 -8.07 -0.86 -34.97
N GLU A 209 -9.08 -0.49 -34.22
CA GLU A 209 -10.46 -0.55 -34.62
C GLU A 209 -11.17 0.78 -34.37
N PRO A 210 -12.28 1.07 -35.07
CA PRO A 210 -13.13 2.17 -34.66
C PRO A 210 -13.66 1.90 -33.25
N VAL A 211 -13.59 2.89 -32.37
CA VAL A 211 -14.20 2.81 -31.02
C VAL A 211 -15.65 2.32 -31.18
N HIS A 212 -16.00 1.22 -30.52
CA HIS A 212 -17.18 0.37 -30.78
C HIS A 212 -18.37 1.09 -31.45
N THR A 213 -18.68 0.70 -32.68
CA THR A 213 -19.90 1.11 -33.37
C THR A 213 -20.95 -0.01 -33.31
N ASP A 214 -21.88 0.04 -32.36
CA ASP A 214 -23.18 -0.60 -32.57
C ASP A 214 -23.86 0.18 -33.73
N PRO A 215 -24.18 -0.45 -34.88
CA PRO A 215 -24.89 0.20 -35.99
C PRO A 215 -26.29 0.73 -35.60
N SER A 216 -26.78 0.33 -34.42
CA SER A 216 -28.05 0.73 -33.83
C SER A 216 -27.94 1.99 -32.97
N GLN A 217 -26.72 2.40 -32.57
CA GLN A 217 -26.45 3.64 -31.83
C GLN A 217 -26.17 4.80 -32.79
N PRO A 218 -26.52 6.05 -32.39
CA PRO A 218 -26.10 7.24 -33.12
C PRO A 218 -24.57 7.30 -33.23
N ALA A 219 -24.07 8.05 -34.22
CA ALA A 219 -22.65 8.16 -34.55
C ALA A 219 -21.75 8.28 -33.29
N PRO A 220 -20.56 7.66 -33.29
CA PRO A 220 -19.69 7.62 -32.12
C PRO A 220 -19.56 9.02 -31.54
N GLU A 221 -19.84 9.15 -30.24
CA GLU A 221 -19.49 10.36 -29.54
C GLU A 221 -17.96 10.52 -29.66
N PRO A 222 -17.47 11.73 -29.98
CA PRO A 222 -16.03 11.96 -30.04
C PRO A 222 -15.38 11.51 -28.74
N ALA A 223 -14.12 11.06 -28.80
CA ALA A 223 -13.33 10.75 -27.62
C ALA A 223 -13.56 11.83 -26.54
N PRO A 224 -13.76 11.45 -25.28
CA PRO A 224 -14.20 12.35 -24.24
C PRO A 224 -13.25 13.56 -24.16
N GLU A 225 -13.77 14.75 -24.44
CA GLU A 225 -13.00 15.98 -24.36
C GLU A 225 -12.90 16.43 -22.89
N ASN A 226 -11.69 16.62 -22.39
CA ASN A 226 -11.35 17.06 -21.03
C ASN A 226 -11.47 15.99 -19.93
N ILE A 227 -10.95 14.79 -20.17
CA ILE A 227 -10.61 13.86 -19.08
C ILE A 227 -9.17 14.03 -18.63
N ILE A 228 -8.89 13.77 -17.36
CA ILE A 228 -7.54 13.61 -16.83
C ILE A 228 -6.88 12.39 -17.47
N THR A 229 -5.57 12.32 -17.40
CA THR A 229 -4.81 11.15 -17.89
C THR A 229 -4.80 10.02 -16.86
N LEU A 230 -4.57 8.79 -17.31
CA LEU A 230 -4.39 7.63 -16.42
C LEU A 230 -3.27 7.87 -15.38
N ASP A 231 -2.18 8.52 -15.78
CA ASP A 231 -1.07 8.84 -14.87
C ASP A 231 -1.47 9.90 -13.82
N GLU A 232 -2.36 10.84 -14.16
CA GLU A 232 -2.94 11.79 -13.20
C GLU A 232 -3.91 11.10 -12.24
N ALA A 233 -4.73 10.15 -12.71
CA ALA A 233 -5.63 9.36 -11.87
C ALA A 233 -4.83 8.50 -10.86
N LYS A 234 -3.79 7.79 -11.33
CA LYS A 234 -2.82 7.07 -10.49
C LYS A 234 -2.22 7.97 -9.40
N ALA A 235 -1.83 9.19 -9.76
CA ALA A 235 -1.28 10.14 -8.79
C ALA A 235 -2.31 10.62 -7.75
N ILE A 236 -3.59 10.76 -8.13
CA ILE A 236 -4.68 11.08 -7.21
C ILE A 236 -4.89 9.95 -6.21
N ALA A 237 -4.97 8.69 -6.68
CA ALA A 237 -5.17 7.53 -5.83
C ALA A 237 -4.05 7.35 -4.79
N VAL A 238 -2.79 7.47 -5.23
CA VAL A 238 -1.60 7.37 -4.36
C VAL A 238 -1.55 8.49 -3.33
N ALA A 239 -1.86 9.72 -3.74
CA ALA A 239 -1.89 10.86 -2.85
C ALA A 239 -3.01 10.73 -1.80
N HIS A 240 -4.17 10.18 -2.18
CA HIS A 240 -5.28 9.92 -1.28
C HIS A 240 -4.96 8.81 -0.27
N ALA A 241 -4.40 7.68 -0.73
CA ALA A 241 -3.94 6.59 0.14
C ALA A 241 -2.77 7.00 1.06
N ASN A 242 -2.11 8.14 0.78
CA ASN A 242 -0.96 8.64 1.52
C ASN A 242 0.17 7.60 1.62
N VAL A 243 0.37 6.84 0.54
CA VAL A 243 1.43 5.82 0.43
C VAL A 243 2.60 6.32 -0.41
N THR A 244 3.73 5.64 -0.28
CA THR A 244 4.90 5.86 -1.13
C THR A 244 5.25 4.58 -1.88
N ASP A 245 5.80 4.72 -3.08
CA ASP A 245 6.28 3.60 -3.91
C ASP A 245 5.22 2.50 -4.18
N PRO A 246 4.03 2.87 -4.72
CA PRO A 246 2.99 1.91 -5.07
C PRO A 246 3.44 0.96 -6.18
N ILE A 247 2.94 -0.27 -6.12
CA ILE A 247 3.03 -1.26 -7.19
C ILE A 247 1.65 -1.33 -7.83
N PHE A 248 1.48 -0.69 -8.98
CA PHE A 248 0.20 -0.72 -9.70
C PHE A 248 -0.07 -2.12 -10.27
N GLY A 249 -1.30 -2.58 -10.06
CA GLY A 249 -1.90 -3.73 -10.74
C GLY A 249 -2.71 -3.26 -11.94
N GLU A 250 -3.93 -3.78 -12.07
CA GLU A 250 -4.87 -3.41 -13.13
C GLU A 250 -5.25 -1.93 -13.01
N CYS A 251 -5.13 -1.20 -14.12
CA CYS A 251 -5.35 0.24 -14.14
C CYS A 251 -5.92 0.65 -15.49
N GLU A 252 -7.22 0.83 -15.58
CA GLU A 252 -7.91 1.04 -16.85
C GLU A 252 -8.86 2.24 -16.86
N LEU A 253 -9.18 2.73 -18.07
CA LEU A 253 -10.25 3.69 -18.32
C LEU A 253 -11.48 2.96 -18.85
N GLU A 254 -12.54 2.94 -18.05
CA GLU A 254 -13.85 2.43 -18.45
C GLU A 254 -14.64 3.48 -19.26
N LEU A 255 -15.11 3.06 -20.43
CA LEU A 255 -15.97 3.83 -21.32
C LEU A 255 -17.24 3.04 -21.65
N PRO A 256 -18.41 3.70 -21.78
CA PRO A 256 -18.63 5.16 -21.85
C PRO A 256 -18.73 5.92 -20.51
N GLU A 257 -18.56 5.24 -19.38
CA GLU A 257 -18.76 5.78 -18.02
C GLU A 257 -17.77 6.91 -17.67
N ASN A 258 -16.62 6.97 -18.36
CA ASN A 258 -15.51 7.90 -18.10
C ASN A 258 -15.02 7.78 -16.67
N GLU A 259 -14.63 6.57 -16.30
CA GLU A 259 -14.16 6.19 -14.98
C GLU A 259 -12.80 5.52 -15.08
N TYR A 260 -11.94 5.81 -14.12
CA TYR A 260 -10.65 5.15 -13.96
C TYR A 260 -10.74 4.16 -12.82
N ASP A 261 -10.45 2.90 -13.12
CA ASP A 261 -10.29 1.84 -12.14
C ASP A 261 -8.81 1.67 -11.88
N ILE A 262 -8.40 1.84 -10.63
CA ILE A 262 -6.99 1.86 -10.25
C ILE A 262 -6.76 0.90 -9.10
N GLU A 263 -6.10 -0.22 -9.38
CA GLU A 263 -5.59 -1.15 -8.38
C GLU A 263 -4.09 -0.92 -8.12
N PHE A 264 -3.69 -0.88 -6.85
CA PHE A 264 -2.28 -0.96 -6.51
C PHE A 264 -2.03 -1.57 -5.14
N PHE A 265 -0.81 -2.05 -4.96
CA PHE A 265 -0.29 -2.55 -3.70
C PHE A 265 0.72 -1.57 -3.11
N ALA A 266 0.56 -1.24 -1.83
CA ALA A 266 1.54 -0.46 -1.09
C ALA A 266 1.46 -0.80 0.40
N ASP A 267 2.61 -0.82 1.08
CA ASP A 267 2.68 -1.03 2.53
C ASP A 267 1.95 -2.29 3.04
N GLY A 268 1.93 -3.36 2.23
CA GLY A 268 1.29 -4.64 2.57
C GLY A 268 -0.25 -4.64 2.42
N ARG A 269 -0.80 -3.61 1.78
CA ARG A 269 -2.24 -3.47 1.49
C ARG A 269 -2.49 -3.42 -0.01
N GLU A 270 -3.66 -3.89 -0.38
CA GLU A 270 -4.28 -3.71 -1.70
C GLU A 270 -5.22 -2.52 -1.61
N TYR A 271 -5.25 -1.73 -2.68
CA TYR A 271 -6.06 -0.55 -2.80
C TYR A 271 -6.79 -0.57 -4.13
N ASP A 272 -8.09 -0.35 -4.05
CA ASP A 272 -8.99 -0.28 -5.20
C ASP A 272 -9.62 1.11 -5.22
N TYR A 273 -9.68 1.74 -6.39
CA TYR A 273 -10.22 3.09 -6.57
C TYR A 273 -11.02 3.19 -7.86
N GLU A 274 -12.18 3.84 -7.78
CA GLU A 274 -12.93 4.35 -8.93
C GLU A 274 -12.82 5.88 -8.96
N ILE A 275 -12.33 6.46 -10.05
CA ILE A 275 -12.09 7.90 -10.18
C ILE A 275 -12.81 8.44 -11.42
N ASP A 276 -13.62 9.48 -11.23
CA ASP A 276 -14.25 10.22 -12.33
C ASP A 276 -13.19 10.83 -13.25
N ALA A 277 -13.10 10.32 -14.48
CA ALA A 277 -12.06 10.74 -15.42
C ALA A 277 -12.20 12.21 -15.84
N THR A 278 -13.39 12.81 -15.75
CA THR A 278 -13.62 14.21 -16.18
C THR A 278 -13.16 15.22 -15.13
N THR A 279 -13.26 14.83 -13.85
CA THR A 279 -13.06 15.75 -12.73
C THR A 279 -11.88 15.38 -11.83
N GLY A 280 -11.43 14.13 -11.88
CA GLY A 280 -10.47 13.55 -10.94
C GLY A 280 -11.04 13.33 -9.54
N ALA A 281 -12.38 13.36 -9.39
CA ALA A 281 -13.02 13.07 -8.12
C ALA A 281 -13.02 11.56 -7.87
N ILE A 282 -12.56 11.13 -6.69
CA ILE A 282 -12.69 9.74 -6.25
C ILE A 282 -14.18 9.48 -5.96
N LYS A 283 -14.74 8.48 -6.62
CA LYS A 283 -16.15 8.07 -6.52
C LYS A 283 -16.34 6.95 -5.49
N TRP A 284 -15.43 5.99 -5.52
CA TRP A 284 -15.36 4.85 -4.61
C TRP A 284 -13.90 4.51 -4.32
N TYR A 285 -13.63 3.95 -3.15
CA TYR A 285 -12.34 3.34 -2.83
C TYR A 285 -12.52 2.27 -1.77
N HIS A 286 -11.63 1.29 -1.76
CA HIS A 286 -11.51 0.29 -0.70
C HIS A 286 -10.04 -0.05 -0.45
N SER A 287 -9.70 -0.47 0.76
CA SER A 287 -8.38 -1.06 1.01
C SER A 287 -8.42 -2.19 2.03
N LYS A 288 -7.66 -3.24 1.76
CA LYS A 288 -7.57 -4.40 2.63
C LYS A 288 -6.11 -4.85 2.81
N PRO A 289 -5.76 -5.44 3.95
CA PRO A 289 -4.46 -6.09 4.12
C PRO A 289 -4.32 -7.30 3.19
N VAL A 290 -3.13 -7.48 2.61
CA VAL A 290 -2.82 -8.69 1.82
C VAL A 290 -2.31 -9.79 2.74
N TYR A 291 -3.15 -10.77 3.04
CA TYR A 291 -2.75 -11.94 3.82
C TYR A 291 -2.00 -12.95 2.94
N GLY A 292 -0.66 -12.96 3.02
CA GLY A 292 0.15 -14.04 2.46
C GLY A 292 -0.15 -15.38 3.14
N ASN A 293 -0.20 -16.48 2.37
CA ASN A 293 -0.54 -17.83 2.85
C ASN A 293 0.47 -18.49 3.84
N ASP A 294 1.33 -17.71 4.51
CA ASP A 294 2.20 -18.15 5.60
C ASP A 294 2.39 -16.99 6.61
N ASP A 295 1.37 -16.69 7.42
CA ASP A 295 1.51 -15.83 8.60
C ASP A 295 1.81 -16.69 9.86
N PRO A 296 3.07 -16.69 10.32
CA PRO A 296 3.35 -16.64 11.74
C PRO A 296 4.28 -15.45 12.05
N ALA A 297 3.84 -14.24 11.69
CA ALA A 297 4.18 -12.98 12.33
C ALA A 297 3.32 -11.83 11.74
N GLN A 298 2.05 -11.73 12.16
CA GLN A 298 1.51 -10.46 12.67
C GLN A 298 2.65 -9.75 13.42
N PRO A 299 2.90 -8.45 13.22
CA PRO A 299 3.85 -7.73 14.05
C PRO A 299 3.50 -8.06 15.50
N SER A 300 4.38 -8.81 16.18
CA SER A 300 4.15 -9.13 17.58
C SER A 300 3.94 -7.80 18.30
N PRO A 301 2.92 -7.69 19.17
CA PRO A 301 2.57 -6.43 19.79
C PRO A 301 3.84 -5.82 20.36
N THR A 302 4.20 -4.64 19.84
CA THR A 302 5.00 -3.73 20.64
C THR A 302 4.27 -3.64 21.97
N PRO A 303 4.92 -3.81 23.14
CA PRO A 303 4.21 -3.66 24.39
C PRO A 303 3.51 -2.30 24.35
N ALA A 304 2.19 -2.35 24.39
CA ALA A 304 1.35 -1.19 24.24
C ALA A 304 1.81 -0.09 25.22
N PRO A 305 1.76 1.20 24.86
CA PRO A 305 1.43 2.16 25.90
C PRO A 305 0.11 1.68 26.53
N GLU A 306 0.04 1.63 27.86
CA GLU A 306 -1.19 1.26 28.56
C GLU A 306 -2.38 2.10 28.05
N GLY A 307 -3.40 1.46 27.47
CA GLY A 307 -4.67 2.07 27.06
C GLY A 307 -5.18 1.64 25.68
N ILE A 308 -6.50 1.50 25.54
CA ILE A 308 -7.23 1.56 24.26
C ILE A 308 -7.41 3.07 23.95
N ILE A 309 -7.28 3.47 22.68
CA ILE A 309 -7.61 4.85 22.28
C ILE A 309 -9.10 5.11 22.55
N THR A 310 -9.54 6.36 22.61
CA THR A 310 -10.96 6.67 22.80
C THR A 310 -11.71 6.60 21.47
N LEU A 311 -13.03 6.39 21.51
CA LEU A 311 -13.89 6.48 20.32
C LEU A 311 -13.73 7.84 19.60
N ASP A 312 -13.56 8.94 20.34
CA ASP A 312 -13.32 10.26 19.75
C ASP A 312 -11.95 10.35 19.04
N GLU A 313 -10.94 9.64 19.53
CA GLU A 313 -9.64 9.54 18.86
C GLU A 313 -9.72 8.67 17.60
N ALA A 314 -10.43 7.55 17.63
CA ALA A 314 -10.71 6.71 16.46
C ALA A 314 -11.47 7.49 15.38
N LYS A 315 -12.55 8.19 15.76
CA LYS A 315 -13.28 9.12 14.89
C LYS A 315 -12.38 10.19 14.26
N ALA A 316 -11.47 10.76 15.05
CA ALA A 316 -10.53 11.75 14.54
C ALA A 316 -9.52 11.16 13.54
N ILE A 317 -9.08 9.91 13.73
CA ILE A 317 -8.22 9.18 12.79
C ILE A 317 -8.96 8.95 11.48
N ALA A 318 -10.19 8.41 11.53
CA ALA A 318 -11.02 8.15 10.34
C ALA A 318 -11.26 9.43 9.51
N VAL A 319 -11.67 10.51 10.17
CA VAL A 319 -11.93 11.82 9.52
C VAL A 319 -10.67 12.43 8.92
N ALA A 320 -9.54 12.32 9.62
CA ALA A 320 -8.26 12.82 9.12
C ALA A 320 -7.79 12.03 7.90
N HIS A 321 -7.97 10.69 7.92
CA HIS A 321 -7.63 9.82 6.80
C HIS A 321 -8.51 10.08 5.57
N ALA A 322 -9.83 10.15 5.76
CA ALA A 322 -10.78 10.49 4.70
C ALA A 322 -10.59 11.93 4.15
N ASN A 323 -9.80 12.76 4.83
CA ASN A 323 -9.54 14.15 4.46
C ASN A 323 -10.85 14.97 4.26
N VAL A 324 -11.85 14.71 5.11
CA VAL A 324 -13.14 15.41 5.08
C VAL A 324 -13.27 16.44 6.20
N THR A 325 -14.23 17.34 6.04
CA THR A 325 -14.59 18.33 7.07
C THR A 325 -16.08 18.23 7.37
N ASP A 326 -16.44 18.52 8.62
CA ASP A 326 -17.83 18.49 9.11
C ASP A 326 -18.55 17.13 8.89
N PRO A 327 -17.96 16.01 9.35
CA PRO A 327 -18.59 14.69 9.24
C PRO A 327 -19.87 14.62 10.08
N VAL A 328 -20.82 13.83 9.59
CA VAL A 328 -22.01 13.41 10.34
C VAL A 328 -21.81 11.94 10.68
N PHE A 329 -21.47 11.63 11.92
CA PHE A 329 -21.26 10.24 12.35
C PHE A 329 -22.57 9.45 12.37
N GLY A 330 -22.53 8.25 11.80
CA GLY A 330 -23.56 7.21 11.86
C GLY A 330 -23.26 6.23 13.00
N HIS A 331 -23.26 4.94 12.69
CA HIS A 331 -22.90 3.90 13.65
C HIS A 331 -21.41 3.99 14.02
N CYS A 332 -21.09 3.95 15.30
CA CYS A 332 -19.72 4.11 15.77
C CYS A 332 -19.53 3.38 17.10
N GLU A 333 -18.84 2.26 17.07
CA GLU A 333 -18.67 1.40 18.23
C GLU A 333 -17.26 0.83 18.36
N LEU A 334 -16.99 0.28 19.54
CA LEU A 334 -15.80 -0.54 19.78
C LEU A 334 -16.28 -1.99 19.85
N ASP A 335 -15.81 -2.83 18.93
CA ASP A 335 -15.83 -4.27 19.15
C ASP A 335 -14.72 -4.61 20.15
N ILE A 336 -15.13 -4.91 21.38
CA ILE A 336 -14.21 -5.22 22.48
C ILE A 336 -13.46 -6.53 22.21
N ARG A 337 -14.11 -7.51 21.58
CA ARG A 337 -13.55 -8.84 21.36
C ARG A 337 -12.51 -8.84 20.26
N GLU A 338 -12.78 -8.11 19.19
CA GLU A 338 -11.85 -7.97 18.08
C GLU A 338 -10.79 -6.90 18.38
N ASN A 339 -11.07 -6.01 19.35
CA ASN A 339 -10.22 -4.89 19.76
C ASN A 339 -10.04 -3.89 18.61
N GLU A 340 -11.17 -3.57 17.98
CA GLU A 340 -11.31 -2.77 16.76
C GLU A 340 -12.47 -1.80 16.89
N TYR A 341 -12.32 -0.61 16.33
CA TYR A 341 -13.37 0.40 16.25
C TYR A 341 -14.02 0.34 14.88
N ASP A 342 -15.34 0.22 14.84
CA ASP A 342 -16.15 0.40 13.64
C ASP A 342 -16.65 1.84 13.62
N ILE A 343 -16.28 2.59 12.59
CA ILE A 343 -16.57 4.02 12.48
C ILE A 343 -17.26 4.29 11.13
N GLU A 344 -18.57 4.47 11.17
CA GLU A 344 -19.39 4.93 10.05
C GLU A 344 -19.61 6.46 10.16
N PHE A 345 -19.39 7.17 9.06
CA PHE A 345 -19.79 8.57 8.97
C PHE A 345 -20.10 9.01 7.55
N PHE A 346 -20.83 10.13 7.45
CA PHE A 346 -21.24 10.71 6.20
C PHE A 346 -20.59 12.08 6.00
N ALA A 347 -20.00 12.30 4.83
CA ALA A 347 -19.45 13.58 4.45
C ALA A 347 -19.43 13.74 2.92
N ASN A 348 -19.67 14.97 2.44
CA ASN A 348 -19.61 15.28 1.01
C ASN A 348 -20.50 14.40 0.10
N GLY A 349 -21.62 13.87 0.62
CA GLY A 349 -22.53 13.00 -0.14
C GLY A 349 -22.07 11.55 -0.24
N ARG A 350 -21.14 11.12 0.63
CA ARG A 350 -20.61 9.75 0.70
C ARG A 350 -20.72 9.22 2.12
N GLU A 351 -20.87 7.92 2.23
CA GLU A 351 -20.70 7.12 3.44
C GLU A 351 -19.25 6.63 3.51
N TYR A 352 -18.76 6.45 4.72
CA TYR A 352 -17.39 6.07 5.01
C TYR A 352 -17.41 5.06 6.15
N ASP A 353 -16.80 3.91 5.90
CA ASP A 353 -16.68 2.83 6.87
C ASP A 353 -15.21 2.58 7.16
N TYR A 354 -14.89 2.42 8.44
CA TYR A 354 -13.53 2.23 8.92
C TYR A 354 -13.50 1.20 10.03
N GLU A 355 -12.59 0.24 9.91
CA GLU A 355 -12.17 -0.65 11.00
C GLU A 355 -10.81 -0.14 11.52
N ILE A 356 -10.71 0.21 12.81
CA ILE A 356 -9.50 0.80 13.39
C ILE A 356 -9.05 0.02 14.62
N HIS A 357 -7.83 -0.49 14.60
CA HIS A 357 -7.23 -1.22 15.72
C HIS A 357 -7.22 -0.36 17.00
N ALA A 358 -7.93 -0.81 18.03
CA ALA A 358 -8.31 0.02 19.17
C ALA A 358 -7.14 0.38 20.12
N VAL A 359 -6.06 -0.41 20.15
CA VAL A 359 -4.85 -0.06 20.91
C VAL A 359 -3.88 0.86 20.14
N THR A 360 -3.76 0.68 18.83
CA THR A 360 -2.68 1.31 18.05
C THR A 360 -3.17 2.50 17.23
N GLY A 361 -4.47 2.58 16.94
CA GLY A 361 -5.05 3.52 15.98
C GLY A 361 -4.69 3.21 14.53
N ALA A 362 -4.14 2.02 14.24
CA ALA A 362 -3.90 1.59 12.87
C ALA A 362 -5.24 1.30 12.17
N ILE A 363 -5.43 1.87 10.98
CA ILE A 363 -6.61 1.55 10.15
C ILE A 363 -6.40 0.14 9.60
N LEU A 364 -7.38 -0.75 9.78
CA LEU A 364 -7.35 -2.15 9.41
C LEU A 364 -8.04 -2.37 8.07
N ASP A 365 -9.24 -1.84 7.92
CA ASP A 365 -10.02 -1.77 6.69
C ASP A 365 -10.62 -0.36 6.56
N TYR A 366 -10.89 0.05 5.32
CA TYR A 366 -11.74 1.19 5.04
C TYR A 366 -12.44 1.03 3.69
N ASP A 367 -13.62 1.64 3.59
CA ASP A 367 -14.40 1.76 2.37
C ASP A 367 -15.06 3.16 2.31
N SER A 368 -15.50 3.58 1.13
CA SER A 368 -16.41 4.70 0.98
C SER A 368 -17.26 4.61 -0.28
N GLU A 369 -18.56 4.77 -0.10
CA GLU A 369 -19.53 4.69 -1.19
C GLU A 369 -20.39 5.96 -1.32
N PRO A 370 -20.91 6.27 -2.53
CA PRO A 370 -21.90 7.32 -2.70
C PRO A 370 -23.15 7.02 -1.89
N ILE A 371 -23.72 8.03 -1.22
CA ILE A 371 -25.00 7.86 -0.51
C ILE A 371 -26.12 7.66 -1.54
N ASP A 372 -26.78 6.50 -1.48
CA ASP A 372 -27.97 6.24 -2.27
C ASP A 372 -29.20 7.02 -1.76
N ASP A 373 -30.20 7.25 -2.61
CA ASP A 373 -31.40 8.03 -2.28
C ASP A 373 -32.17 7.47 -1.05
N ASP A 374 -31.99 6.19 -0.72
CA ASP A 374 -32.61 5.50 0.41
C ASP A 374 -31.73 5.47 1.69
N ASP A 375 -30.41 5.69 1.59
CA ASP A 375 -29.44 5.68 2.72
C ASP A 375 -29.03 7.08 3.18
N HIS A 376 -29.86 8.08 2.88
CA HIS A 376 -29.65 9.40 3.44
C HIS A 376 -29.64 9.31 4.98
N PRO A 377 -28.53 9.67 5.65
CA PRO A 377 -28.55 9.82 7.09
C PRO A 377 -29.53 10.94 7.42
N VAL A 378 -30.74 10.56 7.81
CA VAL A 378 -31.58 11.40 8.62
C VAL A 378 -30.86 11.50 9.95
N THR A 379 -29.94 12.46 10.06
CA THR A 379 -29.57 12.96 11.38
C THR A 379 -30.88 13.32 12.06
N PRO A 380 -31.29 12.61 13.13
CA PRO A 380 -32.33 13.14 13.98
C PRO A 380 -31.68 14.40 14.55
N ALA A 381 -32.07 15.57 14.05
CA ALA A 381 -31.70 16.84 14.67
C ALA A 381 -31.91 16.63 16.17
N PRO A 382 -30.85 16.74 17.02
CA PRO A 382 -30.76 16.07 18.31
C PRO A 382 -32.12 16.11 18.93
N THR A 383 -32.85 14.99 18.84
CA THR A 383 -34.23 14.97 19.32
C THR A 383 -34.05 15.30 20.79
N PRO A 384 -34.51 16.47 21.27
CA PRO A 384 -34.37 16.75 22.69
C PRO A 384 -34.98 15.54 23.36
N ALA A 385 -34.16 14.84 24.17
CA ALA A 385 -34.56 13.60 24.82
C ALA A 385 -36.02 13.76 25.25
N PRO A 386 -36.95 12.89 24.78
CA PRO A 386 -38.37 13.10 24.99
C PRO A 386 -38.59 13.50 26.45
N GLU A 387 -39.21 14.67 26.68
CA GLU A 387 -39.23 15.31 28.00
C GLU A 387 -39.58 14.27 29.08
N GLY A 388 -38.59 13.86 29.88
CA GLY A 388 -38.76 12.86 30.93
C GLY A 388 -37.96 11.56 30.83
N ILE A 389 -37.11 11.35 29.82
CA ILE A 389 -36.08 10.27 29.84
C ILE A 389 -34.70 10.80 30.22
N ILE A 390 -33.87 9.97 30.84
CA ILE A 390 -32.45 10.25 31.11
C ILE A 390 -31.65 10.29 29.80
N THR A 391 -30.47 10.89 29.80
CA THR A 391 -29.59 10.88 28.61
C THR A 391 -28.75 9.60 28.54
N LEU A 392 -28.18 9.31 27.36
CA LEU A 392 -27.21 8.20 27.21
C LEU A 392 -26.01 8.37 28.15
N ASP A 393 -25.48 9.58 28.32
CA ASP A 393 -24.39 9.85 29.27
C ASP A 393 -24.80 9.58 30.72
N GLU A 394 -26.05 9.89 31.09
CA GLU A 394 -26.59 9.58 32.42
C GLU A 394 -26.75 8.07 32.60
N ALA A 395 -27.20 7.34 31.57
CA ALA A 395 -27.29 5.87 31.57
C ALA A 395 -25.90 5.22 31.70
N LYS A 396 -24.92 5.65 30.90
CA LYS A 396 -23.51 5.25 30.99
C LYS A 396 -22.97 5.47 32.41
N ALA A 397 -23.24 6.63 33.01
CA ALA A 397 -22.82 6.92 34.38
C ALA A 397 -23.49 6.00 35.42
N ILE A 398 -24.76 5.62 35.23
CA ILE A 398 -25.49 4.68 36.10
C ILE A 398 -24.88 3.28 35.99
N ALA A 399 -24.61 2.79 34.78
CA ALA A 399 -24.04 1.47 34.53
C ALA A 399 -22.67 1.32 35.21
N VAL A 400 -21.77 2.30 35.01
CA VAL A 400 -20.43 2.33 35.62
C VAL A 400 -20.49 2.40 37.13
N ALA A 401 -21.39 3.24 37.67
CA ALA A 401 -21.59 3.33 39.11
C ALA A 401 -22.11 2.02 39.71
N HIS A 402 -22.93 1.27 38.97
CA HIS A 402 -23.43 -0.04 39.40
C HIS A 402 -22.34 -1.11 39.39
N ALA A 403 -21.54 -1.17 38.31
CA ALA A 403 -20.40 -2.06 38.21
C ALA A 403 -19.29 -1.73 39.23
N ASN A 404 -19.28 -0.51 39.77
CA ASN A 404 -18.28 -0.01 40.70
C ASN A 404 -16.86 -0.15 40.12
N VAL A 405 -16.72 0.21 38.85
CA VAL A 405 -15.46 0.22 38.13
C VAL A 405 -14.99 1.66 37.92
N THR A 406 -13.70 1.81 37.66
CA THR A 406 -13.07 3.06 37.23
C THR A 406 -12.49 2.86 35.85
N ASP A 407 -12.46 3.93 35.06
CA ASP A 407 -11.91 3.96 33.70
C ASP A 407 -12.56 2.92 32.76
N PRO A 408 -13.91 2.95 32.61
CA PRO A 408 -14.62 2.06 31.69
C PRO A 408 -14.27 2.37 30.23
N VAL A 409 -14.20 1.34 29.41
CA VAL A 409 -14.15 1.45 27.95
C VAL A 409 -15.50 1.00 27.42
N PHE A 410 -16.27 1.90 26.82
CA PHE A 410 -17.61 1.59 26.31
C PHE A 410 -17.53 0.96 24.91
N GLY A 411 -18.31 -0.09 24.69
CA GLY A 411 -18.63 -0.69 23.38
C GLY A 411 -19.93 -0.11 22.85
N ASP A 412 -20.81 -0.98 22.35
CA ASP A 412 -22.14 -0.58 21.88
C ASP A 412 -22.99 -0.01 23.01
N CYS A 413 -23.67 1.10 22.71
CA CYS A 413 -24.43 1.88 23.68
C CYS A 413 -25.56 2.62 22.99
N GLU A 414 -26.74 2.03 22.96
CA GLU A 414 -27.89 2.58 22.24
C GLU A 414 -29.16 2.72 23.09
N PHE A 415 -30.15 3.39 22.51
CA PHE A 415 -31.50 3.51 23.08
C PHE A 415 -32.46 2.70 22.21
N ASP A 416 -32.97 1.60 22.76
CA ASP A 416 -34.06 0.83 22.15
C ASP A 416 -35.40 1.56 22.42
N ASP A 417 -36.03 2.06 21.35
CA ASP A 417 -37.28 2.81 21.41
C ASP A 417 -38.53 1.93 21.55
N ASP A 418 -38.45 0.67 21.11
CA ASP A 418 -39.51 -0.33 21.23
C ASP A 418 -39.64 -0.82 22.68
N GLU A 419 -38.52 -0.98 23.38
CA GLU A 419 -38.45 -1.41 24.78
C GLU A 419 -38.39 -0.23 25.78
N GLY A 420 -37.93 0.93 25.34
CA GLY A 420 -37.78 2.13 26.17
C GLY A 420 -36.64 2.00 27.19
N VAL A 421 -35.55 1.36 26.78
CA VAL A 421 -34.36 1.07 27.59
C VAL A 421 -33.10 1.57 26.90
N TYR A 422 -32.07 1.86 27.70
CA TYR A 422 -30.71 2.01 27.22
C TYR A 422 -29.99 0.68 27.36
N GLU A 423 -29.39 0.19 26.30
CA GLU A 423 -28.46 -0.95 26.32
C GLU A 423 -27.04 -0.37 26.39
N ILE A 424 -26.28 -0.79 27.39
CA ILE A 424 -24.95 -0.22 27.69
C ILE A 424 -23.94 -1.35 27.83
N GLU A 425 -23.03 -1.45 26.87
CA GLU A 425 -21.89 -2.35 26.91
C GLU A 425 -20.59 -1.61 27.26
N PHE A 426 -19.80 -2.19 28.16
CA PHE A 426 -18.49 -1.66 28.50
C PHE A 426 -17.58 -2.70 29.12
N ALA A 427 -16.27 -2.56 28.92
CA ALA A 427 -15.25 -3.33 29.59
C ALA A 427 -14.55 -2.51 30.68
N ALA A 428 -14.21 -3.15 31.80
CA ALA A 428 -13.29 -2.60 32.79
C ALA A 428 -12.62 -3.71 33.60
N ASN A 429 -11.30 -3.58 33.82
CA ASN A 429 -10.50 -4.55 34.58
C ASN A 429 -10.55 -6.00 34.04
N GLY A 430 -10.67 -6.18 32.72
CA GLY A 430 -10.77 -7.50 32.07
C GLY A 430 -12.12 -8.20 32.28
N ILE A 431 -13.19 -7.41 32.47
CA ILE A 431 -14.56 -7.88 32.61
C ILE A 431 -15.41 -7.04 31.66
N GLU A 432 -16.17 -7.71 30.80
CA GLU A 432 -17.23 -7.11 29.98
C GLU A 432 -18.51 -7.02 30.80
N TYR A 433 -19.26 -5.94 30.61
CA TYR A 433 -20.52 -5.65 31.29
C TYR A 433 -21.57 -5.27 30.26
N GLU A 434 -22.76 -5.83 30.39
CA GLU A 434 -23.95 -5.49 29.61
C GLU A 434 -25.03 -5.01 30.59
N CYS A 435 -25.64 -3.86 30.32
CA CYS A 435 -26.65 -3.27 31.19
C CYS A 435 -27.84 -2.71 30.42
N GLU A 436 -29.04 -3.19 30.73
CA GLU A 436 -30.31 -2.58 30.27
C GLU A 436 -30.82 -1.62 31.35
N ILE A 437 -31.04 -0.35 31.01
CA ILE A 437 -31.46 0.72 31.94
C ILE A 437 -32.76 1.34 31.45
N ASN A 438 -33.79 1.37 32.30
CA ASN A 438 -35.04 2.03 31.96
C ASN A 438 -34.83 3.52 31.66
N ALA A 439 -35.15 3.96 30.45
CA ALA A 439 -34.85 5.32 30.03
C ALA A 439 -35.65 6.38 30.80
N LEU A 440 -36.85 6.08 31.32
CA LEU A 440 -37.68 7.03 32.08
C LEU A 440 -37.22 7.20 33.53
N THR A 441 -36.68 6.15 34.15
CA THR A 441 -36.43 6.11 35.60
C THR A 441 -34.96 6.02 35.96
N GLY A 442 -34.09 5.58 35.05
CA GLY A 442 -32.71 5.20 35.34
C GLY A 442 -32.58 3.95 36.20
N GLU A 443 -33.64 3.15 36.31
CA GLU A 443 -33.61 1.86 37.00
C GLU A 443 -32.92 0.81 36.12
N ILE A 444 -31.93 0.11 36.69
CA ILE A 444 -31.28 -1.01 36.01
C ILE A 444 -32.25 -2.19 35.97
N ILE A 445 -32.59 -2.61 34.76
CA ILE A 445 -33.49 -3.73 34.47
C ILE A 445 -32.69 -5.03 34.43
N ARG A 446 -31.55 -5.02 33.72
CA ARG A 446 -30.64 -6.15 33.57
C ARG A 446 -29.20 -5.67 33.72
N PHE A 447 -28.38 -6.52 34.32
CA PHE A 447 -26.95 -6.30 34.47
C PHE A 447 -26.24 -7.64 34.45
N GLU A 448 -25.39 -7.83 33.45
CA GLU A 448 -24.59 -9.04 33.26
C GLU A 448 -23.11 -8.67 33.20
N SER A 449 -22.26 -9.64 33.53
CA SER A 449 -20.82 -9.45 33.49
C SER A 449 -20.13 -10.76 33.14
N GLU A 450 -19.22 -10.73 32.19
CA GLU A 450 -18.45 -11.89 31.73
C GLU A 450 -16.95 -11.60 31.82
N VAL A 451 -16.16 -12.63 32.12
CA VAL A 451 -14.70 -12.50 32.15
C VAL A 451 -14.22 -12.68 30.72
N ASP A 452 -13.44 -11.71 30.25
CA ASP A 452 -12.79 -11.75 28.94
C ASP A 452 -11.70 -12.85 28.96
N ASP A 453 -11.77 -13.82 28.03
CA ASP A 453 -11.15 -15.17 28.12
C ASP A 453 -9.74 -15.26 27.50
#